data_AF-A0A4R6QEG2-F1
#
_entry.id   AF-A0A4R6QEG2-F1
#
_cell.length_a   1.000
_cell.length_b   1.000
_cell.length_c   1.000
_cell.angle_alpha   90.00
_cell.angle_beta   90.00
_cell.angle_gamma   90.00
#
_symmetry.space_group_name_H-M   'P 1'
#
loop_
_entity.id
_entity.type
_entity.pdbx_description
1 polymer ?
#
loop_
_entity_poly.entity_id
_entity_poly.type
_entity_poly.pdbx_seq_one_letter_code
_entity_poly.pdbx_strand_id
1 'polypeptide(L)' 'MKKSISDNTITYIISRILENAESALNDSKQDSKNEFKLGRREAYYEVLDTLKSELSITDADLKNLGIDIDIEKMI' A
#
# COMPACT_ATOMS: atom_id res chain seq x y z
N MET A 1 -9.70 25.63 -13.25
CA MET A 1 -10.59 24.96 -12.26
C MET A 1 -9.84 23.77 -11.69
N LYS A 2 -9.60 23.69 -10.37
CA LYS A 2 -8.87 22.57 -9.74
C LYS A 2 -9.84 21.41 -9.59
N LYS A 3 -9.56 20.26 -10.22
CA LYS A 3 -10.43 19.08 -10.16
C LYS A 3 -10.24 18.41 -8.79
N SER A 4 -11.31 18.21 -8.03
CA SER A 4 -11.25 17.40 -6.81
C SER A 4 -11.09 15.92 -7.18
N ILE A 5 -10.37 15.19 -6.35
CA ILE A 5 -10.28 13.74 -6.47
C ILE A 5 -11.57 13.16 -5.89
N SER A 6 -12.21 12.23 -6.61
CA SER A 6 -13.38 11.51 -6.09
C SER A 6 -12.97 10.31 -5.26
N ASP A 7 -13.84 9.86 -4.36
CA ASP A 7 -13.62 8.67 -3.52
C ASP A 7 -13.28 7.44 -4.38
N ASN A 8 -13.99 7.22 -5.48
CA ASN A 8 -13.68 6.13 -6.44
C ASN A 8 -12.25 6.21 -6.98
N THR A 9 -11.72 7.42 -7.18
CA THR A 9 -10.35 7.62 -7.64
C THR A 9 -9.35 7.28 -6.54
N ILE A 10 -9.65 7.66 -5.29
CA ILE A 10 -8.83 7.32 -4.12
C ILE A 10 -8.80 5.80 -3.92
N THR A 11 -9.97 5.15 -3.95
CA THR A 11 -10.07 3.68 -3.84
C THR A 11 -9.25 2.99 -4.92
N TYR A 12 -9.36 3.45 -6.18
CA TYR A 12 -8.56 2.89 -7.28
C TYR A 12 -7.05 3.05 -7.06
N ILE A 13 -6.61 4.21 -6.58
CA ILE A 13 -5.18 4.45 -6.28
C ILE A 13 -4.70 3.52 -5.16
N ILE A 14 -5.46 3.38 -4.08
CA ILE A 14 -5.12 2.46 -2.97
C ILE A 14 -5.03 1.02 -3.49
N SER A 15 -5.98 0.56 -4.31
CA SER A 15 -5.93 -0.77 -4.92
C SER A 15 -4.65 -0.97 -5.75
N ARG A 16 -4.24 0.02 -6.54
CA ARG A 16 -3.00 -0.04 -7.33
C ARG A 16 -1.74 -0.08 -6.46
N ILE A 17 -1.73 0.61 -5.32
CA ILE A 17 -0.62 0.55 -4.36
C ILE A 17 -0.53 -0.85 -3.75
N LEU A 18 -1.65 -1.44 -3.33
CA LEU A 18 -1.71 -2.79 -2.77
C LEU A 18 -1.21 -3.85 -3.77
N GLU A 19 -1.68 -3.80 -5.02
CA GLU A 19 -1.23 -4.70 -6.09
C GLU A 19 0.28 -4.61 -6.32
N ASN A 20 0.82 -3.39 -6.34
CA ASN A 20 2.26 -3.19 -6.52
C ASN A 20 3.07 -3.66 -5.30
N ALA A 21 2.54 -3.48 -4.10
CA ALA A 21 3.16 -3.93 -2.86
C ALA A 21 3.22 -5.47 -2.80
N GLU A 22 2.16 -6.15 -3.22
CA GLU A 22 2.14 -7.61 -3.37
C GLU A 22 3.17 -8.08 -4.40
N SER A 23 3.26 -7.42 -5.56
CA SER A 23 4.31 -7.72 -6.55
C SER A 23 5.72 -7.52 -5.99
N ALA A 24 5.95 -6.43 -5.25
CA ALA A 24 7.24 -6.17 -4.63
C ALA A 24 7.63 -7.24 -3.59
N LEU A 25 6.66 -7.68 -2.77
CA LEU A 25 6.82 -8.77 -1.83
C LEU A 25 7.18 -10.08 -2.55
N ASN A 26 6.45 -10.44 -3.60
CA ASN A 26 6.70 -11.69 -4.35
C ASN A 26 8.08 -11.69 -5.01
N ASP A 27 8.48 -10.60 -5.63
CA ASP A 27 9.81 -10.46 -6.23
C ASP A 27 10.94 -10.56 -5.19
N SER A 28 10.75 -9.95 -4.01
CA SER A 28 11.75 -10.01 -2.93
C SER A 28 11.94 -11.43 -2.40
N LYS A 29 10.87 -12.24 -2.39
CA LYS A 29 10.92 -13.66 -2.01
C LYS A 29 11.65 -14.52 -3.04
N GLN A 30 11.57 -14.17 -4.32
CA GLN A 30 12.27 -14.90 -5.39
C GLN A 30 13.79 -14.70 -5.36
N ASP A 31 14.27 -13.59 -4.81
CA ASP A 31 15.69 -13.23 -4.81
C ASP A 31 16.03 -12.38 -3.57
N SER A 32 16.15 -13.07 -2.42
CA SER A 32 16.33 -12.45 -1.11
C SER A 32 17.70 -11.80 -0.88
N LYS A 33 18.62 -11.90 -1.85
CA LYS A 33 19.93 -11.23 -1.81
C LYS A 33 19.96 -9.95 -2.63
N ASN A 34 18.88 -9.65 -3.35
CA ASN A 34 18.78 -8.48 -4.19
C ASN A 34 18.29 -7.29 -3.37
N GLU A 35 19.24 -6.45 -2.95
CA GLU A 35 18.98 -5.27 -2.12
C GLU A 35 17.95 -4.31 -2.74
N PHE A 36 17.92 -4.19 -4.07
CA PHE A 36 16.93 -3.36 -4.76
C PHE A 36 15.51 -3.91 -4.58
N LYS A 37 15.32 -5.23 -4.71
CA LYS A 37 14.00 -5.87 -4.53
C LYS A 37 13.54 -5.80 -3.08
N LEU A 38 14.45 -5.98 -2.13
CA LEU A 38 14.20 -5.80 -0.70
C LEU A 38 13.79 -4.34 -0.42
N GLY A 39 14.57 -3.36 -0.86
CA GLY A 39 14.27 -1.94 -0.65
C GLY A 39 12.94 -1.50 -1.26
N ARG A 40 12.56 -2.04 -2.43
CA ARG A 40 11.26 -1.77 -3.03
C ARG A 40 10.09 -2.32 -2.18
N ARG A 41 10.26 -3.48 -1.54
CA ARG A 41 9.27 -4.03 -0.60
C ARG A 41 9.12 -3.12 0.62
N GLU A 42 10.23 -2.72 1.24
CA GLU A 42 10.23 -1.78 2.39
C GLU A 42 9.54 -0.46 2.04
N ALA A 43 9.78 0.07 0.83
CA ALA A 43 9.15 1.31 0.38
C ALA A 43 7.62 1.20 0.30
N TYR A 44 7.09 0.06 -0.17
CA TYR A 44 5.64 -0.14 -0.21
C TYR A 44 5.05 -0.38 1.18
N TYR A 45 5.79 -1.04 2.08
CA TYR A 45 5.40 -1.14 3.49
C TYR A 45 5.21 0.25 4.11
N GLU A 46 6.20 1.14 3.97
CA GLU A 46 6.13 2.50 4.51
C GLU A 46 4.95 3.31 3.95
N VAL A 47 4.70 3.19 2.64
CA VAL A 47 3.56 3.85 1.99
C VAL A 47 2.23 3.35 2.56
N LEU A 48 2.09 2.04 2.74
CA LEU A 48 0.87 1.43 3.26
C LEU A 48 0.66 1.73 4.75
N ASP A 49 1.73 1.74 5.54
CA ASP A 49 1.69 2.12 6.97
C ASP A 49 1.26 3.57 7.14
N THR A 50 1.85 4.48 6.35
CA THR A 50 1.46 5.89 6.33
C THR A 50 -0.01 6.05 5.95
N LEU A 51 -0.44 5.42 4.85
CA LEU A 51 -1.84 5.50 4.40
C LEU A 51 -2.80 4.95 5.46
N LYS A 52 -2.47 3.81 6.09
CA LYS A 52 -3.31 3.21 7.12
C LYS A 52 -3.39 4.10 8.36
N SER A 53 -2.27 4.66 8.80
CA SER A 53 -2.21 5.58 9.94
C SER A 53 -3.06 6.82 9.69
N GLU A 54 -2.88 7.49 8.55
CA GLU A 54 -3.63 8.70 8.19
C GLU A 54 -5.13 8.41 7.96
N LEU A 55 -5.48 7.27 7.37
CA LEU A 55 -6.89 6.93 7.18
C LEU A 55 -7.55 6.48 8.48
N SER A 56 -6.82 5.86 9.42
CA SER A 56 -7.38 5.40 10.69
C SER A 56 -7.80 6.52 11.64
N ILE A 57 -7.20 7.70 11.51
CA ILE A 57 -7.58 8.91 12.26
C ILE A 57 -8.77 9.65 11.62
N THR A 58 -9.12 9.29 10.39
CA THR A 58 -10.35 9.71 9.72
C THR A 58 -11.40 8.62 9.93
N ASP A 59 -12.69 8.93 10.00
CA ASP A 59 -13.75 7.91 10.08
C ASP A 59 -13.89 7.08 8.78
N ALA A 60 -12.79 6.88 8.04
CA ALA A 60 -12.72 6.12 6.82
C ALA A 60 -12.88 4.62 7.10
N ASP A 61 -13.70 3.96 6.30
CA ASP A 61 -13.85 2.52 6.34
C ASP A 61 -12.67 1.85 5.63
N LEU A 62 -11.64 1.50 6.42
CA LEU A 62 -10.42 0.86 5.94
C LEU A 62 -10.69 -0.47 5.22
N LYS A 63 -11.75 -1.19 5.61
CA LYS A 63 -12.14 -2.45 4.96
C LYS A 63 -12.69 -2.19 3.56
N ASN A 64 -13.56 -1.20 3.41
CA ASN A 64 -14.08 -0.81 2.10
C ASN A 64 -12.99 -0.25 1.17
N LEU A 65 -11.95 0.36 1.73
CA LEU A 65 -10.77 0.82 0.98
C LEU A 65 -9.77 -0.31 0.67
N GLY A 66 -9.95 -1.50 1.25
CA GLY A 66 -9.04 -2.64 1.07
C GLY A 66 -7.70 -2.50 1.79
N ILE A 67 -7.55 -1.52 2.68
CA ILE A 67 -6.30 -1.24 3.42
C ILE A 67 -6.31 -1.76 4.86
N ASP A 68 -7.39 -2.42 5.28
CA ASP A 68 -7.42 -3.23 6.51
C ASP A 68 -6.64 -4.55 6.33
N ILE A 69 -5.35 -4.41 6.03
CA ILE A 69 -4.40 -5.50 5.83
C ILE A 69 -3.36 -5.51 6.93
N ASP A 70 -2.80 -6.70 7.14
CA ASP A 70 -1.69 -6.93 8.06
C ASP A 70 -0.37 -6.64 7.33
N ILE A 71 0.03 -5.37 7.34
CA ILE A 71 1.26 -4.88 6.71
C ILE A 71 2.52 -5.49 7.32
N GLU A 72 2.48 -5.94 8.59
CA GLU A 72 3.63 -6.59 9.25
C GLU A 72 3.95 -7.96 8.63
N LYS A 73 2.98 -8.58 7.92
CA LYS A 73 3.25 -9.79 7.12
C LYS A 73 3.95 -9.51 5.79
N MET A 74 4.19 -8.24 5.46
CA MET A 74 4.90 -7.83 4.24
C MET A 74 6.41 -7.65 4.43
N ILE A 75 6.90 -7.70 5.67
CA ILE A 75 8.32 -7.54 6.04
C ILE A 75 9.01 -8.88 6.31
#